data_AF-A0A9E1I911-F1
#
_entry.id   AF-A0A9E1I911-F1
#
_cell.length_a   1.000
_cell.length_b   1.000
_cell.length_c   1.000
_cell.angle_alpha   90.00
_cell.angle_beta   90.00
_cell.angle_gamma   90.00
#
_symmetry.space_group_name_H-M   'P 1'
#
loop_
_entity.id
_entity.type
_entity.pdbx_description
1 polymer ?
#
loop_
_entity_poly.entity_id
_entity_poly.type
_entity_poly.pdbx_seq_one_letter_code
_entity_poly.pdbx_strand_id
1 'polypeptide(L)'
;MPIKTKDYLDKVRKKTGLSDYKISQEHLINQSNLSKYSSGKSALSETHAWQFASILGINPAEVVANTKLEHAKLSNNKSKAVFWQEQLEKLSNGSESLKIDISQINPIVGDLSNNAQKIIEASIEASKNDTHLLIFPELSLIGYPPEDLLLREGFIDQIEQKVEFIRKQIPDSISIIFGAPCKENNRLYNSAYLIQHGRVRTYHKQKLPNYGVFDEKRYFESGDGTFVFECQNRRIGLVICEDAWEAEPVRMAVNQGAQMLISINASPFQVGKHEQRLKVIKQRAVENNVDFIYVNAVGGQDELVFDGGSFVINKSGDLTHQLPFFEELTHTLDHPIHQDNSPIEKIIYDG
;
A
#
# COMPACT_ATOMS: atom_id res chain seq x y z
N MET A 1 7.05 -17.76 16.13
CA MET A 1 7.89 -18.68 16.93
C MET A 1 8.60 -19.65 16.00
N PRO A 2 9.89 -19.97 16.22
CA PRO A 2 10.63 -20.90 15.35
C PRO A 2 10.02 -22.30 15.36
N ILE A 3 9.87 -22.90 14.19
CA ILE A 3 9.27 -24.24 14.01
C ILE A 3 10.37 -25.28 14.25
N LYS A 4 10.10 -26.32 15.05
CA LYS A 4 11.08 -27.39 15.31
C LYS A 4 10.99 -28.50 14.27
N THR A 5 12.06 -29.28 14.17
CA THR A 5 12.15 -30.46 13.30
C THR A 5 11.01 -31.44 13.51
N LYS A 6 10.60 -31.67 14.76
CA LYS A 6 9.46 -32.53 15.09
C LYS A 6 8.16 -32.01 14.48
N ASP A 7 7.93 -30.71 14.55
CA ASP A 7 6.73 -30.07 14.00
C ASP A 7 6.69 -30.17 12.46
N TYR A 8 7.85 -30.04 11.81
CA TYR A 8 7.97 -30.27 10.36
C TYR A 8 7.65 -31.72 9.98
N LEU A 9 8.12 -32.70 10.75
CA LEU A 9 7.79 -34.11 10.51
C LEU A 9 6.29 -34.39 10.71
N ASP A 10 5.68 -33.80 11.74
CA ASP A 10 4.23 -33.92 11.98
C ASP A 10 3.41 -33.28 10.85
N LYS A 11 3.86 -32.14 10.31
CA LYS A 11 3.28 -31.54 9.10
C LYS A 11 3.41 -32.45 7.88
N VAL A 12 4.57 -33.08 7.67
CA VAL A 12 4.79 -34.02 6.56
C VAL A 12 3.85 -35.22 6.68
N ARG A 13 3.78 -35.87 7.85
CA ARG A 13 2.85 -36.98 8.14
C ARG A 13 1.40 -36.58 7.84
N LYS A 14 0.99 -35.38 8.28
CA LYS A 14 -0.36 -34.88 8.06
C LYS A 14 -0.64 -34.61 6.57
N LYS A 15 0.32 -34.07 5.82
CA LYS A 15 0.14 -33.73 4.40
C LYS A 15 0.11 -34.96 3.50
N THR A 16 0.95 -35.96 3.78
CA THR A 16 1.05 -37.17 2.95
C THR A 16 0.08 -38.28 3.40
N GLY A 17 -0.35 -38.27 4.66
CA GLY A 17 -1.13 -39.37 5.25
C GLY A 17 -0.30 -40.64 5.48
N LEU A 18 1.02 -40.56 5.38
CA LEU A 18 1.93 -41.69 5.42
C LEU A 18 2.55 -41.89 6.80
N SER A 19 2.87 -43.15 7.14
CA SER A 19 3.71 -43.48 8.28
C SER A 19 5.19 -43.19 7.99
N ASP A 20 6.03 -43.05 9.03
CA ASP A 20 7.47 -42.85 8.87
C ASP A 20 8.14 -43.93 8.01
N TYR A 21 7.67 -45.17 8.11
CA TYR A 21 8.14 -46.27 7.27
C TYR A 21 7.91 -45.97 5.78
N LYS A 22 6.70 -45.51 5.42
CA LYS A 22 6.36 -45.18 4.03
C LYS A 22 7.04 -43.90 3.55
N ILE A 23 7.12 -42.86 4.40
CA ILE A 23 7.89 -41.64 4.13
C ILE A 23 9.35 -41.99 3.82
N SER A 24 9.93 -42.94 4.55
CA SER A 24 11.29 -43.40 4.33
C SER A 24 11.51 -44.02 2.95
N GLN A 25 10.54 -44.81 2.47
CA GLN A 25 10.61 -45.45 1.15
C GLN A 25 10.36 -44.45 0.02
N GLU A 26 9.34 -43.61 0.15
CA GLU A 26 8.91 -42.70 -0.93
C GLU A 26 9.84 -41.49 -1.11
N HIS A 27 10.45 -41.01 -0.02
CA HIS A 27 11.29 -39.81 -0.05
C HIS A 27 12.78 -40.08 0.22
N LEU A 28 13.17 -41.37 0.27
CA LEU A 28 14.56 -41.83 0.46
C LEU A 28 15.23 -41.28 1.75
N ILE A 29 14.44 -41.01 2.79
CA ILE A 29 14.95 -40.59 4.10
C ILE A 29 15.10 -41.83 4.98
N ASN A 30 16.31 -42.15 5.44
CA ASN A 30 16.52 -43.33 6.31
C ASN A 30 15.65 -43.26 7.60
N GLN A 31 15.00 -44.37 7.98
CA GLN A 31 14.17 -44.48 9.18
C GLN A 31 14.88 -44.07 10.48
N SER A 32 16.19 -44.33 10.57
CA SER A 32 16.99 -43.89 11.71
C SER A 32 17.01 -42.37 11.87
N ASN A 33 16.97 -41.61 10.75
CA ASN A 33 16.87 -40.16 10.78
C ASN A 33 15.47 -39.70 11.18
N LEU A 34 14.42 -40.31 10.62
CA LEU A 34 13.02 -40.01 11.00
C LEU A 34 12.76 -40.24 12.50
N SER A 35 13.29 -41.32 13.07
CA SER A 35 13.26 -41.59 14.51
C SER A 35 13.92 -40.48 15.33
N LYS A 36 15.13 -40.05 14.92
CA LYS A 36 15.85 -38.94 15.58
C LYS A 36 15.07 -37.63 15.51
N TYR A 37 14.47 -37.32 14.36
CA TYR A 37 13.61 -36.14 14.16
C TYR A 37 12.36 -36.17 15.03
N SER A 38 11.67 -37.32 15.07
CA SER A 38 10.48 -37.52 15.91
C SER A 38 10.79 -37.38 17.41
N SER A 39 12.01 -37.76 17.83
CA SER A 39 12.46 -37.62 19.22
C SER A 39 12.89 -36.20 19.60
N GLY A 40 13.08 -35.30 18.63
CA GLY A 40 13.61 -33.95 18.85
C GLY A 40 15.08 -33.90 19.26
N LYS A 41 15.81 -35.02 19.20
CA LYS A 41 17.24 -35.11 19.59
C LYS A 41 18.18 -34.56 18.53
N SER A 42 17.71 -34.37 17.29
CA SER A 42 18.48 -33.79 16.20
C SER A 42 17.62 -32.90 15.33
N ALA A 43 18.21 -31.80 14.87
CA ALA A 43 17.64 -31.01 13.78
C ALA A 43 17.75 -31.78 12.43
N LEU A 44 16.97 -31.37 11.43
CA LEU A 44 17.10 -31.87 10.06
C LEU A 44 18.54 -31.69 9.52
N SER A 45 18.96 -32.57 8.61
CA SER A 45 20.09 -32.23 7.74
C SER A 45 19.62 -31.20 6.71
N GLU A 46 20.56 -30.48 6.09
CA GLU A 46 20.21 -29.51 5.04
C GLU A 46 19.47 -30.18 3.87
N THR A 47 19.95 -31.33 3.41
CA THR A 47 19.29 -32.15 2.39
C THR A 47 17.85 -32.51 2.78
N HIS A 48 17.61 -32.94 4.02
CA HIS A 48 16.25 -33.27 4.47
C HIS A 48 15.39 -32.03 4.67
N ALA A 49 15.95 -30.88 5.05
CA ALA A 49 15.22 -29.61 5.11
C ALA A 49 14.66 -29.23 3.72
N TRP A 50 15.46 -29.37 2.66
CA TRP A 50 15.02 -29.19 1.28
C TRP A 50 13.92 -30.18 0.87
N GLN A 51 14.07 -31.46 1.22
CA GLN A 51 13.06 -32.47 0.92
C GLN A 51 11.74 -32.20 1.66
N PHE A 52 11.79 -31.84 2.94
CA PHE A 52 10.59 -31.52 3.71
C PHE A 52 9.91 -30.27 3.17
N ALA A 53 10.69 -29.23 2.80
CA ALA A 53 10.16 -28.04 2.15
C ALA A 53 9.43 -28.36 0.85
N SER A 54 10.01 -29.23 0.01
CA SER A 54 9.42 -29.71 -1.23
C SER A 54 8.10 -30.48 -0.98
N ILE A 55 8.11 -31.44 -0.05
CA ILE A 55 6.88 -32.19 0.33
C ILE A 55 5.80 -31.23 0.81
N LEU A 56 6.16 -30.26 1.65
CA LEU A 56 5.23 -29.31 2.26
C LEU A 56 4.79 -28.17 1.35
N GLY A 57 5.52 -27.87 0.27
CA GLY A 57 5.24 -26.74 -0.61
C GLY A 57 5.47 -25.40 0.07
N ILE A 58 6.51 -25.29 0.90
CA ILE A 58 6.88 -24.09 1.66
C ILE A 58 8.30 -23.64 1.29
N ASN A 59 8.68 -22.41 1.66
CA ASN A 59 9.98 -21.84 1.33
C ASN A 59 11.14 -22.66 1.94
N PRO A 60 12.03 -23.26 1.13
CA PRO A 60 13.17 -24.03 1.64
C PRO A 60 14.12 -23.22 2.53
N ALA A 61 14.29 -21.92 2.25
CA ALA A 61 15.14 -21.05 3.07
C ALA A 61 14.64 -20.94 4.51
N GLU A 62 13.31 -20.89 4.71
CA GLU A 62 12.71 -20.86 6.04
C GLU A 62 12.92 -22.17 6.80
N VAL A 63 12.77 -23.32 6.12
CA VAL A 63 12.98 -24.64 6.72
C VAL A 63 14.46 -24.83 7.10
N VAL A 64 15.39 -24.43 6.21
CA VAL A 64 16.83 -24.47 6.48
C VAL A 64 17.20 -23.56 7.64
N ALA A 65 16.71 -22.32 7.67
CA ALA A 65 17.03 -21.37 8.74
C ALA A 65 16.50 -21.84 10.11
N ASN A 66 15.26 -22.36 10.18
CA ASN A 66 14.71 -22.98 11.39
C ASN A 66 15.55 -24.18 11.85
N THR A 67 15.97 -25.02 10.89
CA THR A 67 16.81 -26.19 11.15
C THR A 67 18.18 -25.79 11.72
N LYS A 68 18.84 -24.78 11.14
CA LYS A 68 20.15 -24.29 11.59
C LYS A 68 20.05 -23.59 12.95
N LEU A 69 18.95 -22.87 13.23
CA LEU A 69 18.66 -22.31 14.54
C LEU A 69 18.49 -23.41 15.60
N GLU A 70 17.71 -24.46 15.30
CA GLU A 70 17.52 -25.59 16.21
C GLU A 70 18.84 -26.32 16.48
N HIS A 71 19.65 -26.55 15.45
CA HIS A 71 20.98 -27.14 15.60
C HIS A 71 21.88 -26.29 16.49
N ALA A 72 21.91 -24.96 16.32
CA ALA A 72 22.69 -24.05 17.15
C ALA A 72 22.26 -24.07 18.62
N LYS A 73 20.94 -24.22 18.87
CA LYS A 73 20.39 -24.37 20.23
C LYS A 73 20.78 -25.71 20.86
N LEU A 74 20.67 -26.81 20.10
CA LEU A 74 21.06 -28.14 20.58
C LEU A 74 22.57 -28.24 20.88
N SER A 75 23.41 -27.51 20.15
CA SER A 75 24.86 -27.47 20.38
C SER A 75 25.31 -26.36 21.35
N ASN A 76 24.39 -25.67 22.02
CA ASN A 76 24.67 -24.53 22.92
C ASN A 76 25.52 -23.40 22.28
N ASN A 77 25.47 -23.23 20.96
CA ASN A 77 26.19 -22.19 20.24
C ASN A 77 25.35 -20.90 20.15
N LYS A 78 25.50 -20.02 21.15
CA LYS A 78 24.71 -18.79 21.29
C LYS A 78 24.86 -17.82 20.09
N SER A 79 26.07 -17.61 19.57
CA SER A 79 26.28 -16.67 18.46
C SER A 79 25.60 -17.14 17.17
N LYS A 80 25.69 -18.43 16.84
CA LYS A 80 24.95 -19.00 15.71
C LYS A 80 23.43 -18.97 15.93
N ALA A 81 22.97 -19.16 17.17
CA ALA A 81 21.54 -19.09 17.48
C ALA A 81 21.00 -17.66 17.26
N VAL A 82 21.73 -16.63 17.69
CA VAL A 82 21.38 -15.22 17.41
C VAL A 82 21.36 -14.97 15.90
N PHE A 83 22.44 -15.32 15.19
CA PHE A 83 22.53 -15.15 13.73
C PHE A 83 21.35 -15.78 12.98
N TRP A 84 21.02 -17.05 13.25
CA TRP A 84 19.92 -17.72 12.54
C TRP A 84 18.54 -17.23 12.97
N GLN A 85 18.41 -16.68 14.18
CA GLN A 85 17.18 -16.02 14.60
C GLN A 85 16.98 -14.70 13.83
N GLU A 86 18.03 -13.89 13.65
CA GLU A 86 18.00 -12.70 12.79
C GLU A 86 17.70 -13.06 11.32
N GLN A 87 18.27 -14.16 10.79
CA GLN A 87 17.96 -14.61 9.42
C GLN A 87 16.50 -15.06 9.28
N LEU A 88 15.93 -15.71 10.30
CA LEU A 88 14.51 -16.05 10.29
C LEU A 88 13.62 -14.83 10.36
N GLU A 89 14.00 -13.83 11.15
CA GLU A 89 13.30 -12.54 11.20
C GLU A 89 13.36 -11.84 9.83
N LYS A 90 14.51 -11.87 9.14
CA LYS A 90 14.66 -11.37 7.77
C LYS A 90 13.84 -12.16 6.75
N LEU A 91 13.75 -13.49 6.87
CA LEU A 91 12.95 -14.33 5.98
C LEU A 91 11.44 -14.17 6.23
N SER A 92 11.01 -13.98 7.48
CA SER A 92 9.62 -13.63 7.82
C SER A 92 9.27 -12.21 7.38
N ASN A 93 10.26 -11.31 7.40
CA ASN A 93 10.18 -9.96 6.84
C ASN A 93 10.55 -9.92 5.35
N GLY A 94 10.67 -11.09 4.70
CA GLY A 94 11.23 -11.29 3.37
C GLY A 94 10.19 -11.43 2.26
N SER A 95 8.97 -10.92 2.45
CA SER A 95 8.38 -10.20 1.31
C SER A 95 9.21 -8.93 1.21
N GLU A 96 9.71 -8.54 0.04
CA GLU A 96 10.29 -7.21 -0.09
C GLU A 96 9.33 -6.20 0.57
N SER A 97 9.87 -5.36 1.45
CA SER A 97 9.07 -4.32 2.10
C SER A 97 8.41 -3.53 0.99
N LEU A 98 7.08 -3.38 1.06
CA LEU A 98 6.35 -2.59 0.09
C LEU A 98 6.84 -1.14 0.19
N LYS A 99 7.76 -0.77 -0.70
CA LYS A 99 8.23 0.60 -0.90
C LYS A 99 7.15 1.45 -1.58
N ILE A 100 6.68 2.47 -0.86
CA ILE A 100 5.64 3.40 -1.30
C ILE A 100 6.20 4.82 -1.30
N ASP A 101 5.93 5.55 -2.38
CA ASP A 101 6.17 6.98 -2.47
C ASP A 101 4.84 7.76 -2.48
N ILE A 102 4.82 8.88 -1.78
CA ILE A 102 3.73 9.87 -1.82
C ILE A 102 4.21 11.04 -2.67
N SER A 103 3.46 11.37 -3.72
CA SER A 103 3.68 12.57 -4.53
C SER A 103 2.67 13.64 -4.15
N GLN A 104 3.11 14.58 -3.31
CA GLN A 104 2.35 15.77 -2.93
C GLN A 104 2.65 16.86 -3.96
N ILE A 105 1.75 17.03 -4.92
CA ILE A 105 1.93 17.94 -6.06
C ILE A 105 0.87 19.03 -6.09
N ASN A 106 1.16 20.08 -6.86
CA ASN A 106 0.22 21.14 -7.23
C ASN A 106 -0.23 20.96 -8.69
N PRO A 107 -1.38 20.32 -8.93
CA PRO A 107 -1.95 20.22 -10.26
C PRO A 107 -2.64 21.52 -10.67
N ILE A 108 -2.42 21.96 -11.89
CA ILE A 108 -3.03 23.19 -12.43
C ILE A 108 -4.35 22.83 -13.11
N VAL A 109 -5.45 23.49 -12.74
CA VAL A 109 -6.77 23.19 -13.31
C VAL A 109 -6.78 23.35 -14.83
N GLY A 110 -7.20 22.29 -15.53
CA GLY A 110 -7.32 22.24 -16.98
C GLY A 110 -6.01 22.01 -17.76
N ASP A 111 -4.85 22.09 -17.11
CA ASP A 111 -3.55 21.87 -17.76
C ASP A 111 -3.18 20.37 -17.82
N LEU A 112 -3.93 19.63 -18.65
CA LEU A 112 -3.76 18.19 -18.84
C LEU A 112 -2.34 17.79 -19.26
N SER A 113 -1.65 18.65 -20.00
CA SER A 113 -0.32 18.33 -20.53
C SER A 113 0.73 18.40 -19.43
N ASN A 114 0.76 19.51 -18.67
CA ASN A 114 1.75 19.65 -17.59
C ASN A 114 1.45 18.71 -16.43
N ASN A 115 0.19 18.52 -16.04
CA ASN A 115 -0.16 17.58 -14.98
C ASN A 115 0.20 16.13 -15.34
N ALA A 116 -0.07 15.70 -16.57
CA ALA A 116 0.34 14.38 -17.03
C ALA A 116 1.86 14.23 -17.06
N GLN A 117 2.60 15.27 -17.48
CA GLN A 117 4.05 15.25 -17.49
C GLN A 117 4.61 15.12 -16.06
N LYS A 118 4.07 15.86 -15.08
CA LYS A 118 4.41 15.71 -13.65
C LYS A 118 4.20 14.26 -13.18
N ILE A 119 3.06 13.65 -13.51
CA ILE A 119 2.76 12.25 -13.15
C ILE A 119 3.78 11.29 -13.78
N ILE A 120 4.08 11.45 -15.07
CA ILE A 120 5.01 10.58 -15.81
C ILE A 120 6.42 10.70 -15.25
N GLU A 121 6.93 11.92 -15.07
CA GLU A 121 8.29 12.16 -14.57
C GLU A 121 8.49 11.59 -13.16
N ALA A 122 7.54 11.86 -12.26
CA ALA A 122 7.58 11.30 -10.91
C ALA A 122 7.49 9.77 -10.92
N SER A 123 6.69 9.18 -11.82
CA SER A 123 6.58 7.72 -11.96
C SER A 123 7.87 7.07 -12.48
N ILE A 124 8.53 7.70 -13.45
CA ILE A 124 9.83 7.24 -13.97
C ILE A 124 10.89 7.33 -12.89
N GLU A 125 10.94 8.44 -12.15
CA GLU A 125 11.93 8.63 -11.08
C GLU A 125 11.71 7.66 -9.91
N ALA A 126 10.47 7.48 -9.47
CA ALA A 126 10.11 6.50 -8.45
C ALA A 126 10.50 5.07 -8.89
N SER A 127 10.28 4.72 -10.16
CA SER A 127 10.69 3.42 -10.67
C SER A 127 12.21 3.21 -10.70
N LYS A 128 13.03 4.27 -10.87
CA LYS A 128 14.50 4.15 -10.75
C LYS A 128 14.95 3.90 -9.31
N ASN A 129 14.13 4.31 -8.36
CA ASN A 129 14.36 4.14 -6.93
C ASN A 129 13.72 2.85 -6.39
N ASP A 130 13.37 1.89 -7.23
CA ASP A 130 12.73 0.62 -6.84
C ASP A 130 11.42 0.80 -6.05
N THR A 131 10.71 1.92 -6.27
CA THR A 131 9.39 2.14 -5.67
C THR A 131 8.36 1.24 -6.33
N HIS A 132 7.56 0.56 -5.51
CA HIS A 132 6.53 -0.35 -5.99
C HIS A 132 5.19 0.34 -6.24
N LEU A 133 4.88 1.37 -5.43
CA LEU A 133 3.64 2.11 -5.49
C LEU A 133 3.89 3.62 -5.34
N LEU A 134 3.50 4.41 -6.32
CA LEU A 134 3.50 5.88 -6.26
C LEU A 134 2.06 6.41 -6.22
N ILE A 135 1.78 7.31 -5.28
CA ILE A 135 0.42 7.80 -5.02
C ILE A 135 0.35 9.31 -5.26
N PHE A 136 -0.59 9.74 -6.09
CA PHE A 136 -0.89 11.14 -6.38
C PHE A 136 -2.25 11.56 -5.80
N PRO A 137 -2.53 12.87 -5.68
CA PRO A 137 -3.78 13.39 -5.13
C PRO A 137 -5.04 13.11 -5.97
N GLU A 138 -6.18 13.46 -5.40
CA GLU A 138 -7.48 13.47 -6.09
C GLU A 138 -7.49 14.45 -7.28
N LEU A 139 -8.12 14.05 -8.38
CA LEU A 139 -8.17 14.77 -9.66
C LEU A 139 -6.81 15.35 -10.14
N SER A 140 -5.70 14.74 -9.74
CA SER A 140 -4.35 15.25 -10.03
C SER A 140 -3.99 15.34 -11.52
N LEU A 141 -4.69 14.63 -12.41
CA LEU A 141 -4.50 14.81 -13.85
C LEU A 141 -5.09 16.15 -14.35
N ILE A 142 -6.15 16.64 -13.72
CA ILE A 142 -6.95 17.75 -14.24
C ILE A 142 -6.95 18.98 -13.33
N GLY A 143 -6.48 18.84 -12.09
CA GLY A 143 -6.61 19.86 -11.04
C GLY A 143 -7.96 19.88 -10.36
N TYR A 144 -8.02 20.50 -9.19
CA TYR A 144 -9.22 20.58 -8.38
C TYR A 144 -9.42 22.00 -7.80
N PRO A 145 -10.66 22.52 -7.77
CA PRO A 145 -11.85 22.00 -8.46
C PRO A 145 -11.84 22.40 -9.95
N PRO A 146 -12.28 21.52 -10.87
CA PRO A 146 -12.37 21.85 -12.29
C PRO A 146 -13.68 22.55 -12.70
N GLU A 147 -14.70 22.52 -11.84
CA GLU A 147 -16.03 23.14 -12.06
C GLU A 147 -16.64 22.80 -13.44
N ASP A 148 -17.25 23.80 -14.10
CA ASP A 148 -17.94 23.67 -15.39
C ASP A 148 -17.01 23.25 -16.55
N LEU A 149 -15.68 23.18 -16.35
CA LEU A 149 -14.78 22.57 -17.33
C LEU A 149 -15.18 21.11 -17.62
N LEU A 150 -15.74 20.41 -16.62
CA LEU A 150 -16.27 19.05 -16.76
C LEU A 150 -17.46 18.95 -17.72
N LEU A 151 -18.15 20.07 -17.98
CA LEU A 151 -19.29 20.14 -18.90
C LEU A 151 -18.88 20.51 -20.34
N ARG A 152 -17.60 20.86 -20.54
CA ARG A 152 -17.10 21.27 -21.86
C ARG A 152 -16.98 20.07 -22.80
N GLU A 153 -17.58 20.21 -23.98
CA GLU A 153 -17.52 19.18 -25.02
C GLU A 153 -16.06 18.81 -25.36
N GLY A 154 -15.79 17.50 -25.43
CA GLY A 154 -14.47 16.94 -25.74
C GLY A 154 -13.43 17.03 -24.62
N PHE A 155 -13.72 17.62 -23.45
CA PHE A 155 -12.76 17.66 -22.34
C PHE A 155 -12.56 16.28 -21.70
N ILE A 156 -13.65 15.54 -21.49
CA ILE A 156 -13.60 14.17 -20.96
C ILE A 156 -12.85 13.23 -21.91
N ASP A 157 -13.06 13.35 -23.22
CA ASP A 157 -12.33 12.55 -24.21
C ASP A 157 -10.82 12.84 -24.19
N GLN A 158 -10.43 14.10 -23.97
CA GLN A 158 -9.02 14.47 -23.81
C GLN A 158 -8.41 13.88 -22.53
N ILE A 159 -9.17 13.81 -21.44
CA ILE A 159 -8.76 13.16 -20.19
C ILE A 159 -8.49 11.67 -20.44
N GLU A 160 -9.43 10.96 -21.06
CA GLU A 160 -9.28 9.52 -21.35
C GLU A 160 -8.07 9.24 -22.26
N GLN A 161 -7.87 10.06 -23.31
CA GLN A 161 -6.68 9.99 -24.15
C GLN A 161 -5.40 10.22 -23.35
N LYS A 162 -5.42 11.14 -22.38
CA LYS A 162 -4.26 11.44 -21.55
C LYS A 162 -3.96 10.34 -20.53
N VAL A 163 -4.97 9.68 -19.97
CA VAL A 163 -4.81 8.48 -19.14
C VAL A 163 -4.09 7.38 -19.94
N GLU A 164 -4.53 7.11 -21.17
CA GLU A 164 -3.87 6.13 -22.03
C GLU A 164 -2.45 6.55 -22.44
N PHE A 165 -2.20 7.85 -22.58
CA PHE A 165 -0.86 8.37 -22.81
C PHE A 165 0.05 8.10 -21.60
N ILE A 166 -0.38 8.42 -20.38
CA ILE A 166 0.36 8.14 -19.14
C ILE A 166 0.65 6.64 -19.04
N ARG A 167 -0.35 5.78 -19.24
CA ARG A 167 -0.22 4.32 -19.19
C ARG A 167 0.91 3.79 -20.08
N LYS A 168 1.12 4.39 -21.26
CA LYS A 168 2.14 3.96 -22.23
C LYS A 168 3.54 4.48 -21.91
N GLN A 169 3.65 5.51 -21.08
CA GLN A 169 4.93 6.17 -20.76
C GLN A 169 5.55 5.67 -19.45
N ILE A 170 4.74 5.15 -18.53
CA ILE A 170 5.26 4.67 -17.24
C ILE A 170 5.85 3.24 -17.35
N PRO A 171 6.89 2.90 -16.57
CA PRO A 171 7.44 1.54 -16.53
C PRO A 171 6.47 0.52 -15.95
N ASP A 172 6.49 -0.71 -16.45
CA ASP A 172 5.65 -1.81 -15.93
C ASP A 172 6.02 -2.27 -14.51
N SER A 173 7.22 -1.91 -14.04
CA SER A 173 7.76 -2.25 -12.72
C SER A 173 7.10 -1.49 -11.56
N ILE A 174 6.43 -0.37 -11.83
CA ILE A 174 5.79 0.46 -10.81
C ILE A 174 4.27 0.44 -10.96
N SER A 175 3.57 0.46 -9.82
CA SER A 175 2.14 0.75 -9.77
C SER A 175 1.94 2.23 -9.45
N ILE A 176 1.05 2.93 -10.14
CA ILE A 176 0.70 4.31 -9.80
C ILE A 176 -0.79 4.48 -9.53
N ILE A 177 -1.13 5.37 -8.60
CA ILE A 177 -2.50 5.81 -8.32
C ILE A 177 -2.58 7.31 -8.56
N PHE A 178 -3.49 7.77 -9.41
CA PHE A 178 -3.77 9.20 -9.60
C PHE A 178 -5.25 9.46 -9.83
N GLY A 179 -5.70 10.69 -9.56
CA GLY A 179 -7.11 11.06 -9.73
C GLY A 179 -7.41 11.68 -11.09
N ALA A 180 -8.55 11.31 -11.68
CA ALA A 180 -9.12 11.96 -12.86
C ALA A 180 -10.62 11.63 -12.98
N PRO A 181 -11.41 12.41 -13.76
CA PRO A 181 -12.76 12.01 -14.13
C PRO A 181 -12.76 10.75 -15.00
N CYS A 182 -13.71 9.84 -14.77
CA CYS A 182 -13.96 8.67 -15.61
C CYS A 182 -15.39 8.68 -16.09
N LYS A 183 -15.61 8.43 -17.39
CA LYS A 183 -16.96 8.31 -17.97
C LYS A 183 -17.28 6.85 -18.24
N GLU A 184 -18.33 6.33 -17.61
CA GLU A 184 -18.82 4.97 -17.83
C GLU A 184 -20.34 4.98 -17.98
N ASN A 185 -20.86 4.31 -19.02
CA ASN A 185 -22.31 4.21 -19.26
C ASN A 185 -23.04 5.56 -19.26
N ASN A 186 -22.46 6.58 -19.88
CA ASN A 186 -22.93 7.97 -19.91
C ASN A 186 -22.99 8.69 -18.55
N ARG A 187 -22.37 8.14 -17.50
CA ARG A 187 -22.21 8.78 -16.20
C ARG A 187 -20.77 9.19 -16.02
N LEU A 188 -20.56 10.31 -15.33
CA LEU A 188 -19.24 10.83 -15.01
C LEU A 188 -18.96 10.60 -13.53
N TYR A 189 -17.75 10.15 -13.20
CA TYR A 189 -17.34 9.84 -11.84
C TYR A 189 -16.02 10.52 -11.49
N ASN A 190 -15.92 11.06 -10.27
CA ASN A 190 -14.64 11.40 -9.68
C ASN A 190 -13.92 10.09 -9.34
N SER A 191 -12.79 9.83 -9.99
CA SER A 191 -12.19 8.50 -9.99
C SER A 191 -10.72 8.50 -9.64
N ALA A 192 -10.30 7.42 -9.00
CA ALA A 192 -8.90 7.08 -8.83
C ALA A 192 -8.53 5.99 -9.83
N TYR A 193 -7.50 6.25 -10.62
CA TYR A 193 -6.94 5.33 -11.60
C TYR A 193 -5.75 4.62 -10.99
N LEU A 194 -5.80 3.28 -10.96
CA LEU A 194 -4.65 2.42 -10.71
C LEU A 194 -4.10 1.95 -12.05
N ILE A 195 -2.86 2.30 -12.35
CA ILE A 195 -2.10 1.67 -13.44
C ILE A 195 -1.10 0.71 -12.83
N GLN A 196 -1.21 -0.57 -13.20
CA GLN A 196 -0.36 -1.64 -12.68
C GLN A 196 -0.16 -2.70 -13.76
N HIS A 197 1.10 -3.04 -14.06
CA HIS A 197 1.48 -4.00 -15.11
C HIS A 197 0.81 -3.68 -16.46
N GLY A 198 0.86 -2.40 -16.86
CA GLY A 198 0.26 -1.91 -18.09
C GLY A 198 -1.28 -1.91 -18.15
N ARG A 199 -1.99 -2.29 -17.07
CA ARG A 199 -3.46 -2.33 -16.98
C ARG A 199 -3.99 -1.16 -16.17
N VAL A 200 -5.08 -0.57 -16.67
CA VAL A 200 -5.83 0.47 -15.97
C VAL A 200 -7.02 -0.17 -15.24
N ARG A 201 -7.23 0.25 -13.99
CA ARG A 201 -8.43 -0.04 -13.21
C ARG A 201 -8.87 1.23 -12.49
N THR A 202 -10.16 1.35 -12.22
CA THR A 202 -10.77 2.57 -11.66
C THR A 202 -11.54 2.27 -10.38
N TYR A 203 -11.46 3.20 -9.44
CA TYR A 203 -12.36 3.30 -8.30
C TYR A 203 -13.12 4.63 -8.41
N HIS A 204 -14.43 4.61 -8.18
CA HIS A 204 -15.28 5.80 -8.24
C HIS A 204 -15.66 6.24 -6.83
N LYS A 205 -15.50 7.54 -6.55
CA LYS A 205 -15.84 8.16 -5.27
C LYS A 205 -17.30 7.91 -4.92
N GLN A 206 -17.56 7.44 -3.70
CA GLN A 206 -18.92 7.08 -3.28
C GLN A 206 -19.63 8.25 -2.62
N LYS A 207 -18.92 8.98 -1.75
CA LYS A 207 -19.48 10.11 -0.99
C LYS A 207 -19.13 11.40 -1.71
N LEU A 208 -20.13 12.01 -2.34
CA LEU A 208 -19.97 13.26 -3.08
C LEU A 208 -20.33 14.45 -2.18
N PRO A 209 -19.36 15.27 -1.74
CA PRO A 209 -19.64 16.47 -0.96
C PRO A 209 -20.40 17.49 -1.82
N ASN A 210 -21.43 18.10 -1.22
CA ASN A 210 -22.24 19.15 -1.86
C ASN A 210 -22.56 20.29 -0.89
N TYR A 211 -21.57 20.65 -0.07
CA TYR A 211 -21.66 21.64 0.99
C TYR A 211 -20.39 22.50 1.00
N GLY A 212 -20.52 23.75 1.47
CA GLY A 212 -19.42 24.71 1.49
C GLY A 212 -18.96 25.05 0.07
N VAL A 213 -17.70 24.76 -0.23
CA VAL A 213 -17.04 25.04 -1.52
C VAL A 213 -17.17 23.89 -2.53
N PHE A 214 -17.86 22.80 -2.15
CA PHE A 214 -18.00 21.61 -3.00
C PHE A 214 -19.39 21.52 -3.62
N ASP A 215 -19.45 21.28 -4.93
CA ASP A 215 -20.69 21.02 -5.69
C ASP A 215 -20.54 19.76 -6.56
N GLU A 216 -20.00 18.67 -5.99
CA GLU A 216 -19.65 17.49 -6.78
C GLU A 216 -20.88 16.78 -7.38
N LYS A 217 -22.06 16.85 -6.75
CA LYS A 217 -23.28 16.21 -7.28
C LYS A 217 -23.83 16.90 -8.52
N ARG A 218 -23.35 18.11 -8.84
CA ARG A 218 -23.63 18.78 -10.11
C ARG A 218 -22.97 18.06 -11.28
N TYR A 219 -21.79 17.49 -11.07
CA TYR A 219 -20.92 16.97 -12.14
C TYR A 219 -20.79 15.45 -12.14
N PHE A 220 -20.79 14.83 -10.96
CA PHE A 220 -20.46 13.43 -10.77
C PHE A 220 -21.62 12.61 -10.22
N GLU A 221 -21.66 11.36 -10.63
CA GLU A 221 -22.48 10.30 -10.04
C GLU A 221 -21.70 9.59 -8.93
N SER A 222 -22.43 9.04 -7.96
CA SER A 222 -21.85 8.28 -6.85
C SER A 222 -21.42 6.88 -7.31
N GLY A 223 -20.21 6.47 -6.96
CA GLY A 223 -19.76 5.08 -7.10
C GLY A 223 -20.45 4.13 -6.12
N ASP A 224 -20.51 2.84 -6.45
CA ASP A 224 -21.14 1.79 -5.64
C ASP A 224 -20.19 0.61 -5.31
N GLY A 225 -18.96 0.66 -5.81
CA GLY A 225 -17.97 -0.41 -5.70
C GLY A 225 -16.94 -0.20 -4.60
N THR A 226 -16.34 -1.30 -4.14
CA THR A 226 -15.13 -1.29 -3.30
C THR A 226 -13.92 -1.63 -4.15
N PHE A 227 -12.77 -1.02 -3.85
CA PHE A 227 -11.55 -1.27 -4.61
C PHE A 227 -10.41 -1.73 -3.71
N VAL A 228 -10.03 -3.00 -3.85
CA VAL A 228 -8.86 -3.60 -3.19
C VAL A 228 -7.97 -4.22 -4.25
N PHE A 229 -6.68 -3.89 -4.21
CA PHE A 229 -5.67 -4.45 -5.11
C PHE A 229 -4.49 -5.00 -4.32
N GLU A 230 -3.65 -5.80 -4.98
CA GLU A 230 -2.43 -6.33 -4.38
C GLU A 230 -1.21 -5.62 -4.94
N CYS A 231 -0.26 -5.28 -4.07
CA CYS A 231 1.07 -4.79 -4.44
C CYS A 231 2.09 -5.41 -3.46
N GLN A 232 3.11 -6.08 -3.98
CA GLN A 232 4.11 -6.81 -3.18
C GLN A 232 3.50 -7.70 -2.07
N ASN A 233 2.51 -8.53 -2.42
CA ASN A 233 1.77 -9.42 -1.52
C ASN A 233 1.00 -8.71 -0.39
N ARG A 234 0.79 -7.40 -0.47
CA ARG A 234 -0.05 -6.63 0.45
C ARG A 234 -1.34 -6.22 -0.24
N ARG A 235 -2.47 -6.45 0.42
CA ARG A 235 -3.78 -6.00 -0.06
C ARG A 235 -4.06 -4.58 0.42
N ILE A 236 -4.29 -3.69 -0.52
CA ILE A 236 -4.43 -2.25 -0.31
C ILE A 236 -5.81 -1.83 -0.79
N GLY A 237 -6.59 -1.19 0.08
CA GLY A 237 -7.86 -0.59 -0.28
C GLY A 237 -7.68 0.88 -0.66
N LEU A 238 -8.50 1.34 -1.59
CA LEU A 238 -8.47 2.71 -2.10
C LEU A 238 -9.83 3.39 -1.85
N VAL A 239 -9.77 4.60 -1.33
CA VAL A 239 -10.91 5.52 -1.14
C VAL A 239 -10.53 6.92 -1.62
N ILE A 240 -11.51 7.80 -1.83
CA ILE A 240 -11.26 9.18 -2.28
C ILE A 240 -11.89 10.18 -1.31
N CYS A 241 -11.06 11.03 -0.71
CA CYS A 241 -11.44 12.16 0.13
C CYS A 241 -12.61 11.88 1.09
N GLU A 242 -13.81 12.38 0.76
CA GLU A 242 -15.02 12.29 1.59
C GLU A 242 -15.39 10.84 1.95
N ASP A 243 -14.99 9.85 1.14
CA ASP A 243 -15.17 8.43 1.45
C ASP A 243 -14.50 8.04 2.78
N ALA A 244 -13.34 8.64 3.11
CA ALA A 244 -12.62 8.38 4.36
C ALA A 244 -13.30 9.02 5.59
N TRP A 245 -14.13 10.04 5.37
CA TRP A 245 -14.92 10.66 6.44
C TRP A 245 -16.09 9.77 6.87
N GLU A 246 -16.57 8.90 5.98
CA GLU A 246 -17.61 7.92 6.26
C GLU A 246 -17.02 6.57 6.70
N ALA A 247 -17.68 5.90 7.66
CA ALA A 247 -17.21 4.62 8.16
C ALA A 247 -17.38 3.48 7.14
N GLU A 248 -18.36 3.60 6.26
CA GLU A 248 -18.85 2.50 5.43
C GLU A 248 -17.92 2.14 4.25
N PRO A 249 -17.43 3.08 3.41
CA PRO A 249 -16.49 2.75 2.33
C PRO A 249 -15.19 2.09 2.84
N VAL A 250 -14.65 2.65 3.93
CA VAL A 250 -13.47 2.13 4.65
C VAL A 250 -13.72 0.69 5.12
N ARG A 251 -14.84 0.45 5.81
CA ARG A 251 -15.19 -0.88 6.33
C ARG A 251 -15.40 -1.89 5.21
N MET A 252 -16.00 -1.50 4.07
CA MET A 252 -16.17 -2.40 2.93
C MET A 252 -14.82 -2.86 2.36
N ALA A 253 -13.85 -1.95 2.18
CA ALA A 253 -12.51 -2.29 1.73
C ALA A 253 -11.79 -3.27 2.69
N VAL A 254 -11.91 -3.03 3.99
CA VAL A 254 -11.34 -3.90 5.03
C VAL A 254 -12.01 -5.27 5.04
N ASN A 255 -13.34 -5.33 4.88
CA ASN A 255 -14.08 -6.59 4.77
C ASN A 255 -13.70 -7.39 3.51
N GLN A 256 -13.26 -6.73 2.44
CA GLN A 256 -12.67 -7.39 1.27
C GLN A 256 -11.20 -7.77 1.45
N GLY A 257 -10.64 -7.52 2.64
CA GLY A 257 -9.34 -7.99 3.06
C GLY A 257 -8.20 -6.99 2.90
N ALA A 258 -8.49 -5.70 2.71
CA ALA A 258 -7.49 -4.65 2.77
C ALA A 258 -6.75 -4.68 4.12
N GLN A 259 -5.43 -4.63 4.07
CA GLN A 259 -4.52 -4.59 5.23
C GLN A 259 -3.98 -3.17 5.46
N MET A 260 -4.12 -2.32 4.45
CA MET A 260 -3.75 -0.91 4.43
C MET A 260 -4.79 -0.17 3.57
N LEU A 261 -5.04 1.09 3.90
CA LEU A 261 -5.90 1.98 3.12
C LEU A 261 -5.13 3.20 2.60
N ILE A 262 -5.51 3.64 1.42
CA ILE A 262 -5.06 4.89 0.81
C ILE A 262 -6.29 5.77 0.58
N SER A 263 -6.22 7.01 1.03
CA SER A 263 -7.12 8.08 0.58
C SER A 263 -6.32 9.08 -0.25
N ILE A 264 -6.76 9.32 -1.48
CA ILE A 264 -6.29 10.45 -2.30
C ILE A 264 -7.27 11.60 -2.14
N ASN A 265 -6.76 12.82 -1.97
CA ASN A 265 -7.56 13.95 -1.52
C ASN A 265 -7.15 15.25 -2.22
N ALA A 266 -8.13 16.10 -2.46
CA ALA A 266 -7.97 17.53 -2.72
C ALA A 266 -8.73 18.27 -1.61
N SER A 267 -8.25 18.14 -0.37
CA SER A 267 -8.88 18.73 0.80
C SER A 267 -8.34 20.15 1.02
N PRO A 268 -9.16 21.19 0.88
CA PRO A 268 -8.71 22.57 1.04
C PRO A 268 -8.37 22.86 2.49
N PHE A 269 -7.45 23.79 2.66
CA PHE A 269 -7.00 24.35 3.92
C PHE A 269 -8.13 25.14 4.59
N GLN A 270 -8.24 24.93 5.89
CA GLN A 270 -9.00 25.76 6.81
C GLN A 270 -8.32 25.62 8.18
N VAL A 271 -8.34 26.69 8.98
CA VAL A 271 -7.81 26.64 10.36
C VAL A 271 -8.43 25.47 11.14
N GLY A 272 -7.59 24.65 11.78
CA GLY A 272 -7.99 23.43 12.50
C GLY A 272 -8.42 22.23 11.61
N LYS A 273 -8.44 22.35 10.28
CA LYS A 273 -8.85 21.25 9.39
C LYS A 273 -7.86 20.09 9.41
N HIS A 274 -6.57 20.37 9.53
CA HIS A 274 -5.55 19.32 9.62
C HIS A 274 -5.78 18.40 10.83
N GLU A 275 -6.06 18.98 12.00
CA GLU A 275 -6.37 18.22 13.23
C GLU A 275 -7.64 17.38 13.08
N GLN A 276 -8.65 17.91 12.38
CA GLN A 276 -9.86 17.17 12.03
C GLN A 276 -9.53 15.97 11.13
N ARG A 277 -8.70 16.16 10.09
CA ARG A 277 -8.25 15.06 9.20
C ARG A 277 -7.52 13.99 10.02
N LEU A 278 -6.56 14.37 10.87
CA LEU A 278 -5.86 13.43 11.74
C LEU A 278 -6.82 12.65 12.64
N LYS A 279 -7.78 13.32 13.27
CA LYS A 279 -8.76 12.69 14.15
C LYS A 279 -9.61 11.65 13.41
N VAL A 280 -10.14 12.01 12.24
CA VAL A 280 -10.99 11.13 11.43
C VAL A 280 -10.19 9.94 10.92
N ILE A 281 -9.02 10.16 10.33
CA ILE A 281 -8.21 9.07 9.77
C ILE A 281 -7.68 8.15 10.88
N LYS A 282 -7.27 8.70 12.03
CA LYS A 282 -6.91 7.90 13.21
C LYS A 282 -8.05 7.02 13.69
N GLN A 283 -9.26 7.57 13.75
CA GLN A 283 -10.44 6.80 14.11
C GLN A 283 -10.65 5.63 13.13
N ARG A 284 -10.59 5.89 11.81
CA ARG A 284 -10.75 4.84 10.78
C ARG A 284 -9.68 3.76 10.86
N ALA A 285 -8.42 4.16 11.05
CA ALA A 285 -7.28 3.23 11.18
C ALA A 285 -7.46 2.28 12.38
N VAL A 286 -7.79 2.83 13.56
CA VAL A 286 -7.94 2.06 14.81
C VAL A 286 -9.19 1.17 14.76
N GLU A 287 -10.32 1.69 14.29
CA GLU A 287 -11.58 0.93 14.17
C GLU A 287 -11.44 -0.32 13.28
N ASN A 288 -10.57 -0.24 12.27
CA ASN A 288 -10.39 -1.29 11.27
C ASN A 288 -9.07 -2.05 11.40
N ASN A 289 -8.20 -1.68 12.34
CA ASN A 289 -6.88 -2.28 12.57
C ASN A 289 -6.01 -2.33 11.28
N VAL A 290 -5.96 -1.21 10.56
CA VAL A 290 -5.19 -1.04 9.31
C VAL A 290 -4.33 0.21 9.35
N ASP A 291 -3.22 0.18 8.62
CA ASP A 291 -2.45 1.39 8.34
C ASP A 291 -3.21 2.25 7.31
N PHE A 292 -3.08 3.56 7.40
CA PHE A 292 -3.84 4.50 6.58
C PHE A 292 -2.92 5.61 6.04
N ILE A 293 -2.84 5.70 4.71
CA ILE A 293 -2.08 6.72 3.98
C ILE A 293 -3.05 7.79 3.46
N TYR A 294 -2.79 9.04 3.80
CA TYR A 294 -3.57 10.20 3.36
C TYR A 294 -2.71 11.09 2.47
N VAL A 295 -3.04 11.16 1.18
CA VAL A 295 -2.30 11.97 0.18
C VAL A 295 -3.12 13.16 -0.23
N ASN A 296 -2.64 14.37 0.03
CA ASN A 296 -3.35 15.61 -0.28
C ASN A 296 -2.63 16.41 -1.38
N ALA A 297 -3.41 17.14 -2.18
CA ALA A 297 -2.86 18.17 -3.06
C ALA A 297 -2.25 19.32 -2.25
N VAL A 298 -1.39 20.10 -2.89
CA VAL A 298 -0.81 21.33 -2.34
C VAL A 298 -0.91 22.46 -3.37
N GLY A 299 -0.94 23.72 -2.93
CA GLY A 299 -0.95 24.89 -3.80
C GLY A 299 -2.29 25.63 -3.82
N GLY A 300 -2.38 26.71 -4.58
CA GLY A 300 -3.58 27.53 -4.69
C GLY A 300 -4.37 27.27 -5.97
N GLN A 301 -5.69 27.28 -5.87
CA GLN A 301 -6.61 27.32 -7.00
C GLN A 301 -7.71 28.33 -6.70
N ASP A 302 -7.69 29.46 -7.41
CA ASP A 302 -8.61 30.57 -7.21
C ASP A 302 -8.74 30.99 -5.74
N GLU A 303 -9.90 30.79 -5.11
CA GLU A 303 -10.15 31.12 -3.70
C GLU A 303 -9.66 30.06 -2.71
N LEU A 304 -9.31 28.87 -3.20
CA LEU A 304 -8.92 27.73 -2.38
C LEU A 304 -7.39 27.62 -2.27
N VAL A 305 -6.95 27.20 -1.10
CA VAL A 305 -5.58 26.79 -0.84
C VAL A 305 -5.62 25.33 -0.41
N PHE A 306 -4.75 24.50 -0.95
CA PHE A 306 -4.50 23.14 -0.50
C PHE A 306 -3.18 23.14 0.25
N ASP A 307 -3.22 22.68 1.50
CA ASP A 307 -2.10 22.75 2.42
C ASP A 307 -1.11 21.59 2.26
N GLY A 308 -1.39 20.60 1.41
CA GLY A 308 -0.59 19.37 1.39
C GLY A 308 -0.71 18.68 2.74
N GLY A 309 0.43 18.55 3.43
CA GLY A 309 0.48 17.94 4.75
C GLY A 309 0.05 16.47 4.71
N SER A 310 0.38 15.76 3.64
CA SER A 310 0.10 14.32 3.50
C SER A 310 0.70 13.55 4.67
N PHE A 311 0.03 12.50 5.14
CA PHE A 311 0.42 11.82 6.37
C PHE A 311 0.08 10.34 6.38
N VAL A 312 0.68 9.61 7.33
CA VAL A 312 0.44 8.18 7.54
C VAL A 312 0.12 7.92 9.01
N ILE A 313 -1.01 7.25 9.25
CA ILE A 313 -1.41 6.74 10.56
C ILE A 313 -1.24 5.22 10.56
N ASN A 314 -0.55 4.67 11.54
CA ASN A 314 -0.48 3.22 11.71
C ASN A 314 -1.79 2.67 12.32
N LYS A 315 -1.97 1.34 12.27
CA LYS A 315 -3.13 0.65 12.88
C LYS A 315 -3.32 0.88 14.40
N SER A 316 -2.28 1.32 15.11
CA SER A 316 -2.36 1.69 16.54
C SER A 316 -2.88 3.11 16.75
N GLY A 317 -2.98 3.91 15.67
CA GLY A 317 -3.40 5.30 15.70
C GLY A 317 -2.26 6.31 15.91
N ASP A 318 -1.00 5.90 15.69
CA ASP A 318 0.15 6.80 15.76
C ASP A 318 0.44 7.43 14.40
N LEU A 319 0.79 8.72 14.41
CA LEU A 319 1.29 9.44 13.25
C LEU A 319 2.74 9.04 12.99
N THR A 320 2.98 8.28 11.93
CA THR A 320 4.33 7.79 11.59
C THR A 320 5.06 8.72 10.63
N HIS A 321 4.32 9.40 9.75
CA HIS A 321 4.85 10.32 8.76
C HIS A 321 3.94 11.53 8.63
N GLN A 322 4.54 12.70 8.50
CA GLN A 322 3.88 13.98 8.21
C GLN A 322 4.75 14.72 7.20
N LEU A 323 4.27 14.87 5.97
CA LEU A 323 4.93 15.68 4.96
C LEU A 323 4.74 17.17 5.30
N PRO A 324 5.65 18.05 4.83
CA PRO A 324 5.52 19.48 5.06
C PRO A 324 4.25 20.04 4.43
N PHE A 325 3.80 21.15 5.00
CA PHE A 325 2.66 21.91 4.50
C PHE A 325 3.12 22.90 3.43
N PHE A 326 2.25 23.20 2.47
CA PHE A 326 2.48 24.22 1.43
C PHE A 326 3.70 23.99 0.52
N GLU A 327 4.28 22.79 0.54
CA GLU A 327 5.44 22.42 -0.28
C GLU A 327 5.10 21.27 -1.25
N GLU A 328 5.55 21.37 -2.51
CA GLU A 328 5.53 20.26 -3.47
C GLU A 328 6.74 19.34 -3.25
N LEU A 329 6.51 18.03 -3.11
CA LEU A 329 7.58 17.04 -3.05
C LEU A 329 7.09 15.62 -3.33
N THR A 330 8.03 14.70 -3.56
CA THR A 330 7.78 13.26 -3.50
C THR A 330 8.62 12.66 -2.37
N HIS A 331 7.99 11.85 -1.52
CA HIS A 331 8.64 11.24 -0.35
C HIS A 331 8.42 9.73 -0.28
N THR A 332 9.51 8.99 -0.06
CA THR A 332 9.51 7.54 0.18
C THR A 332 9.24 7.22 1.65
N LEU A 333 8.21 6.44 1.94
CA LEU A 333 7.79 6.12 3.31
C LEU A 333 8.81 5.29 4.13
N ASP A 334 9.80 4.67 3.50
CA ASP A 334 10.88 3.99 4.22
C ASP A 334 11.96 4.98 4.73
N HIS A 335 11.90 6.26 4.34
CA HIS A 335 12.82 7.30 4.78
C HIS A 335 12.22 8.12 5.93
N PRO A 336 12.99 8.38 7.00
CA PRO A 336 12.52 9.22 8.09
C PRO A 336 12.27 10.64 7.56
N ILE A 337 11.14 11.22 7.94
CA ILE A 337 10.88 12.66 7.74
C ILE A 337 11.34 13.41 8.99
N HIS A 338 12.04 14.52 8.80
CA HIS A 338 12.23 15.48 9.88
C HIS A 338 10.86 16.07 10.24
N GLN A 339 10.30 15.63 11.36
CA GLN A 339 9.05 16.17 11.88
C GLN A 339 9.28 17.59 12.40
N ASP A 340 8.85 18.59 11.63
CA ASP A 340 8.56 19.89 12.21
C ASP A 340 7.18 19.81 12.87
N ASN A 341 7.18 19.73 14.20
CA ASN A 341 5.95 19.69 15.00
C ASN A 341 5.35 21.09 15.22
N SER A 342 5.79 22.09 14.47
CA SER A 342 5.18 23.42 14.49
C SER A 342 3.72 23.32 14.02
N PRO A 343 2.77 23.96 14.73
CA PRO A 343 1.41 24.06 14.25
C PRO A 343 1.37 24.66 12.84
N ILE A 344 0.45 24.21 11.99
CA ILE A 344 0.28 24.77 10.64
C ILE A 344 0.09 26.29 10.69
N GLU A 345 -0.55 26.79 11.75
CA GLU A 345 -0.73 28.22 12.01
C GLU A 345 0.62 28.94 12.16
N LYS A 346 1.59 28.33 12.82
CA LYS A 346 2.92 28.92 12.98
C LYS A 346 3.65 29.04 11.64
N ILE A 347 3.50 28.06 10.75
CA ILE A 347 4.06 28.10 9.39
C ILE A 347 3.45 29.26 8.59
N ILE A 348 2.18 29.58 8.81
CA ILE A 348 1.47 30.66 8.11
C ILE A 348 1.87 32.05 8.62
N TYR A 349 2.04 32.20 9.94
CA TYR A 349 2.30 33.52 10.54
C TYR A 349 3.79 33.88 10.64
N ASP A 350 4.68 32.89 10.66
CA ASP A 350 6.13 33.10 10.81
C ASP A 350 6.92 32.85 9.50
N GLY A 351 6.24 32.45 8.41
CA GLY A 351 6.82 32.05 7.12
C GLY A 351 7.08 33.18 6.12
#